data_AF-A0A4V2X2Y6-F1
#
_entry.id   AF-A0A4V2X2Y6-F1
#
_cell.length_a   1.000
_cell.length_b   1.000
_cell.length_c   1.000
_cell.angle_alpha   90.00
_cell.angle_beta   90.00
_cell.angle_gamma   90.00
#
_symmetry.space_group_name_H-M   'P 1'
#
loop_
_entity.id
_entity.type
_entity.pdbx_description
1 polymer ?
#
loop_
_entity_poly.entity_id
_entity_poly.type
_entity_poly.pdbx_seq_one_letter_code
_entity_poly.pdbx_strand_id
1 'polypeptide(L)'
;MASIHHQLWIDAPLATVYEALASAQGLSRWWIPHQHHVIDGEPVISHNPGGAHGVVAMKLLEAVPGQRVRLEVISHHPALSPASSWAGTEIRFDLSRRASPGAWRGLPHEGEPMTVVEFQHLGWDPDSEYFGFCSQAWAETLVMLRRWAESQAGGRQ
;
A
#
# COMPACT_ATOMS: atom_id res chain seq x y z
N MET A 1 -19.45 -6.26 -4.74
CA MET A 1 -18.30 -6.02 -3.86
C MET A 1 -17.88 -4.57 -3.98
N ALA A 2 -17.60 -3.93 -2.85
CA ALA A 2 -17.09 -2.57 -2.77
C ALA A 2 -15.56 -2.51 -2.92
N SER A 3 -15.02 -1.30 -3.06
CA SER A 3 -13.58 -1.08 -3.14
C SER A 3 -13.19 0.27 -2.55
N ILE A 4 -12.06 0.30 -1.85
CA ILE A 4 -11.44 1.53 -1.34
C ILE A 4 -10.42 1.98 -2.39
N HIS A 5 -10.45 3.27 -2.76
CA HIS A 5 -9.52 3.86 -3.73
C HIS A 5 -8.84 5.09 -3.13
N HIS A 6 -7.52 5.16 -3.27
CA HIS A 6 -6.73 6.34 -2.92
C HIS A 6 -5.74 6.63 -4.04
N GLN A 7 -5.51 7.91 -4.32
CA GLN A 7 -4.49 8.35 -5.28
C GLN A 7 -3.45 9.20 -4.57
N LEU A 8 -2.18 8.84 -4.76
CA LEU A 8 -1.05 9.56 -4.18
C LEU A 8 -0.13 10.10 -5.27
N TRP A 9 0.21 11.37 -5.14
CA TRP A 9 1.26 12.02 -5.89
C TRP A 9 2.46 12.16 -4.98
N ILE A 10 3.58 11.57 -5.38
CA ILE A 10 4.79 11.43 -4.57
C ILE A 10 5.96 12.03 -5.34
N ASP A 11 6.61 13.03 -4.74
CA ASP A 11 7.80 13.66 -5.31
C ASP A 11 9.05 12.81 -5.07
N ALA A 12 9.07 11.62 -5.67
CA ALA A 12 10.17 10.67 -5.56
C ALA A 12 10.32 9.87 -6.87
N PRO A 13 11.51 9.31 -7.15
CA PRO A 13 11.69 8.41 -8.28
C PRO A 13 10.73 7.20 -8.21
N LEU A 14 10.20 6.78 -9.36
CA LEU A 14 9.26 5.67 -9.45
C LEU A 14 9.87 4.35 -8.93
N ALA A 15 11.16 4.11 -9.19
CA ALA A 15 11.88 2.95 -8.67
C ALA A 15 11.87 2.91 -7.13
N THR A 16 12.15 4.06 -6.47
CA THR A 16 12.13 4.18 -5.01
C THR A 16 10.77 3.83 -4.42
N VAL A 17 9.69 4.32 -5.04
CA VAL A 17 8.32 4.02 -4.58
C VAL A 17 7.97 2.54 -4.83
N TYR A 18 8.35 2.00 -5.98
CA TYR A 18 8.11 0.59 -6.31
C TYR A 18 8.80 -0.36 -5.33
N GLU A 19 10.10 -0.14 -5.05
CA GLU A 19 10.89 -0.98 -4.14
C GLU A 19 10.31 -0.97 -2.71
N ALA A 20 9.74 0.16 -2.30
CA ALA A 20 9.08 0.32 -1.00
C ALA A 20 7.76 -0.46 -0.87
N LEU A 21 7.14 -0.83 -1.99
CA LEU A 21 5.86 -1.56 -2.03
C LEU A 21 6.06 -3.06 -2.33
N ALA A 22 7.08 -3.40 -3.12
CA ALA A 22 7.23 -4.73 -3.70
C ALA A 22 7.91 -5.77 -2.79
N SER A 23 8.29 -5.42 -1.55
CA SER A 23 9.01 -6.33 -0.67
C SER A 23 8.70 -6.09 0.81
N ALA A 24 8.85 -7.12 1.64
CA ALA A 24 8.74 -6.99 3.09
C ALA A 24 9.75 -5.97 3.65
N GLN A 25 10.97 -5.92 3.12
CA GLN A 25 11.98 -4.94 3.54
C GLN A 25 11.55 -3.52 3.19
N GLY A 26 11.00 -3.30 1.99
CA GLY A 26 10.46 -2.01 1.55
C GLY A 26 9.29 -1.54 2.42
N LEU A 27 8.29 -2.41 2.61
CA LEU A 27 7.11 -2.12 3.45
C LEU A 27 7.51 -1.81 4.90
N SER A 28 8.55 -2.47 5.40
CA SER A 28 9.11 -2.23 6.75
C SER A 28 9.71 -0.85 6.94
N ARG A 29 10.02 -0.11 5.87
CA ARG A 29 10.63 1.23 5.98
C ARG A 29 9.63 2.31 6.38
N TRP A 30 8.35 2.13 6.07
CA TRP A 30 7.36 3.21 6.16
C TRP A 30 6.04 2.79 6.79
N TRP A 31 5.66 1.50 6.79
CA TRP A 31 4.39 1.05 7.36
C TRP A 31 4.58 0.52 8.79
N ILE A 32 4.96 -0.75 8.91
CA ILE A 32 5.33 -1.46 10.15
C ILE A 32 6.28 -2.60 9.77
N PRO A 33 6.98 -3.25 10.73
CA PRO A 33 7.84 -4.39 10.41
C PRO A 33 7.07 -5.51 9.70
N HIS A 34 7.52 -5.86 8.51
CA HIS A 34 7.01 -6.96 7.70
C HIS A 34 8.04 -8.09 7.62
N GLN A 35 7.56 -9.31 7.45
CA GLN A 35 8.36 -10.51 7.23
C GLN A 35 8.00 -11.12 5.88
N HIS A 36 8.99 -11.75 5.25
CA HIS A 36 8.79 -12.53 4.04
C HIS A 36 8.93 -14.02 4.36
N HIS A 37 8.03 -14.81 3.80
CA HIS A 37 7.97 -16.26 3.94
C HIS A 37 7.65 -16.89 2.59
N VAL A 38 7.93 -18.19 2.49
CA VAL A 38 7.43 -19.03 1.39
C VAL A 38 6.58 -20.13 2.03
N ILE A 39 5.30 -20.20 1.65
CA ILE A 39 4.36 -21.20 2.14
C ILE A 39 3.86 -21.97 0.92
N ASP A 40 4.06 -23.28 0.88
CA ASP A 40 3.68 -24.15 -0.25
C ASP A 40 4.19 -23.66 -1.62
N GLY A 41 5.39 -23.05 -1.62
CA GLY A 41 6.01 -22.48 -2.83
C GLY A 41 5.55 -21.07 -3.19
N GLU A 42 4.61 -20.49 -2.44
CA GLU A 42 4.03 -19.17 -2.69
C GLU A 42 4.69 -18.09 -1.82
N PRO A 43 5.06 -16.93 -2.38
CA PRO A 43 5.61 -15.82 -1.63
C PRO A 43 4.53 -15.17 -0.75
N VAL A 44 4.79 -15.09 0.55
CA VAL A 44 3.88 -14.48 1.53
C VAL A 44 4.60 -13.38 2.30
N ILE A 45 3.98 -12.22 2.38
CA ILE A 45 4.41 -11.10 3.20
C ILE A 45 3.45 -11.00 4.38
N SER A 46 3.99 -10.92 5.59
CA SER A 46 3.18 -10.80 6.81
C SER A 46 3.61 -9.62 7.68
N HIS A 47 2.70 -9.12 8.51
CA HIS A 47 3.02 -8.20 9.59
C HIS A 47 2.13 -8.48 10.81
N ASN A 48 2.57 -8.00 11.98
CA ASN A 48 1.81 -8.11 13.21
C ASN A 48 1.49 -6.70 13.75
N PRO A 49 0.25 -6.22 13.63
CA PRO A 49 -0.14 -4.91 14.14
C PRO A 49 -0.42 -4.90 15.65
N GLY A 50 -0.36 -6.06 16.33
CA GLY A 50 -0.54 -6.20 17.78
C GLY A 50 -1.44 -7.37 18.17
N GLY A 51 -1.42 -7.71 19.47
CA GLY A 51 -2.10 -8.90 20.01
C GLY A 51 -3.62 -8.95 19.81
N ALA A 52 -4.28 -7.80 19.65
CA ALA A 52 -5.73 -7.73 19.39
C ALA A 52 -6.12 -8.13 17.95
N HIS A 53 -5.18 -8.06 17.01
CA HIS A 53 -5.42 -8.31 15.59
C HIS A 53 -4.87 -9.65 15.11
N GLY A 54 -3.74 -10.09 15.67
CA GLY A 54 -3.01 -11.24 15.16
C GLY A 54 -2.22 -10.92 13.89
N VAL A 55 -1.54 -11.92 13.32
CA VAL A 55 -0.70 -11.75 12.13
C VAL A 55 -1.58 -11.59 10.89
N VAL A 56 -1.39 -10.49 10.17
CA VAL A 56 -1.96 -10.30 8.82
C VAL A 56 -0.99 -10.92 7.83
N ALA A 57 -1.46 -11.86 7.02
CA ALA A 57 -0.67 -12.54 6.00
C ALA A 57 -1.24 -12.26 4.60
N MET A 58 -0.35 -11.89 3.69
CA MET A 58 -0.68 -11.50 2.33
C MET A 58 0.15 -12.30 1.33
N LYS A 59 -0.50 -13.03 0.43
CA LYS A 59 0.15 -13.69 -0.70
C LYS A 59 0.51 -12.65 -1.76
N LEU A 60 1.76 -12.63 -2.21
CA LEU A 60 2.18 -11.77 -3.32
C LEU A 60 1.74 -12.40 -4.65
N LEU A 61 0.69 -11.84 -5.25
CA LEU A 61 0.13 -12.35 -6.51
C LEU A 61 0.91 -11.87 -7.74
N GLU A 62 1.39 -10.63 -7.71
CA GLU A 62 2.05 -9.99 -8.84
C GLU A 62 3.00 -8.89 -8.35
N ALA A 63 4.20 -8.82 -8.91
CA ALA A 63 5.15 -7.73 -8.71
C ALA A 63 5.86 -7.42 -10.05
N VAL A 64 5.30 -6.46 -10.81
CA VAL A 64 5.86 -6.01 -12.08
C VAL A 64 6.70 -4.76 -11.84
N PRO A 65 8.03 -4.82 -12.05
CA PRO A 65 8.94 -3.71 -11.84
C PRO A 65 8.44 -2.38 -12.37
N GLY A 66 8.29 -1.41 -11.47
CA GLY A 66 7.89 -0.05 -11.78
C GLY A 66 6.45 0.15 -12.24
N GLN A 67 5.61 -0.88 -12.19
CA GLN A 67 4.24 -0.82 -12.73
C GLN A 67 3.20 -1.25 -11.72
N ARG A 68 3.36 -2.41 -11.08
CA ARG A 68 2.28 -3.00 -10.29
C ARG A 68 2.76 -3.89 -9.16
N VAL A 69 2.06 -3.82 -8.03
CA VAL A 69 2.13 -4.80 -6.94
C VAL A 69 0.71 -5.23 -6.58
N ARG A 70 0.46 -6.55 -6.47
CA ARG A 70 -0.83 -7.12 -6.02
C ARG A 70 -0.61 -8.15 -4.93
N LEU A 71 -1.42 -8.03 -3.89
CA LEU A 71 -1.36 -8.83 -2.68
C LEU A 71 -2.77 -9.33 -2.36
N GLU A 72 -2.93 -10.62 -2.10
CA GLU A 72 -4.18 -11.19 -1.58
C GLU A 72 -4.05 -11.41 -0.08
N VAL A 73 -4.99 -10.94 0.71
CA VAL A 73 -4.99 -11.19 2.16
C VAL A 73 -5.55 -12.60 2.40
N ILE A 74 -4.72 -13.47 2.98
CA ILE A 74 -5.03 -14.90 3.19
C ILE A 74 -5.24 -15.26 4.67
N SER A 75 -5.06 -14.31 5.59
CA SER A 75 -5.27 -14.50 7.01
C SER A 75 -6.73 -14.25 7.42
N HIS A 76 -7.20 -15.01 8.42
CA HIS A 76 -8.49 -14.81 9.06
C HIS A 76 -8.30 -14.24 10.46
N HIS A 77 -9.21 -13.36 10.87
CA HIS A 77 -9.12 -12.62 12.12
C HIS A 77 -10.42 -12.67 12.91
N PRO A 78 -10.38 -12.48 14.25
CA PRO A 78 -11.59 -12.40 15.07
C PRO A 78 -12.52 -11.28 14.60
N ALA A 79 -13.83 -11.47 14.71
CA ALA A 79 -14.84 -10.53 14.19
C ALA A 79 -14.68 -9.07 14.68
N LEU A 80 -14.11 -8.87 15.87
CA LEU A 80 -13.87 -7.54 16.46
C LEU A 80 -12.63 -6.82 15.87
N SER A 81 -11.85 -7.49 15.04
CA SER A 81 -10.70 -6.90 14.35
C SER A 81 -11.15 -6.33 13.00
N PRO A 82 -10.73 -5.10 12.62
CA PRO A 82 -10.97 -4.58 11.27
C PRO A 82 -10.43 -5.47 10.16
N ALA A 83 -9.38 -6.26 10.45
CA ALA A 83 -8.81 -7.22 9.50
C ALA A 83 -9.71 -8.43 9.25
N SER A 84 -10.78 -8.64 10.03
CA SER A 84 -11.74 -9.74 9.82
C SER A 84 -12.48 -9.63 8.48
N SER A 85 -12.62 -8.42 7.94
CA SER A 85 -13.21 -8.18 6.62
C SER A 85 -12.23 -8.25 5.46
N TRP A 86 -10.98 -8.69 5.69
CA TRP A 86 -9.92 -8.67 4.67
C TRP A 86 -9.65 -10.05 4.06
N ALA A 87 -10.09 -11.16 4.66
CA ALA A 87 -9.79 -12.48 4.09
C ALA A 87 -10.36 -12.62 2.65
N GLY A 88 -9.50 -12.94 1.69
CA GLY A 88 -9.84 -13.03 0.26
C GLY A 88 -9.93 -11.70 -0.49
N THR A 89 -9.63 -10.57 0.16
CA THR A 89 -9.56 -9.26 -0.51
C THR A 89 -8.19 -9.05 -1.17
N GLU A 90 -8.14 -8.15 -2.14
CA GLU A 90 -6.91 -7.81 -2.86
C GLU A 90 -6.46 -6.38 -2.58
N ILE A 91 -5.21 -6.21 -2.18
CA ILE A 91 -4.52 -4.92 -2.13
C ILE A 91 -3.70 -4.76 -3.41
N ARG A 92 -3.94 -3.66 -4.12
CA ARG A 92 -3.32 -3.37 -5.42
C ARG A 92 -2.73 -1.96 -5.44
N PHE A 93 -1.54 -1.88 -6.00
CA PHE A 93 -0.86 -0.63 -6.30
C PHE A 93 -0.53 -0.60 -7.79
N ASP A 94 -1.05 0.37 -8.53
CA ASP A 94 -0.54 0.70 -9.87
C ASP A 94 0.29 1.97 -9.79
N LEU A 95 1.45 1.95 -10.44
CA LEU A 95 2.40 3.05 -10.47
C LEU A 95 2.49 3.63 -11.87
N SER A 96 2.60 4.95 -11.95
CA SER A 96 2.87 5.64 -13.21
C SER A 96 3.71 6.90 -12.97
N ARG A 97 4.34 7.40 -14.03
CA ARG A 97 5.01 8.70 -14.03
C ARG A 97 4.10 9.71 -14.74
N ARG A 98 3.73 10.81 -14.07
CA ARG A 98 2.85 11.84 -14.63
C ARG A 98 3.39 13.23 -14.31
N ALA A 99 3.19 14.19 -15.20
CA ALA A 99 3.55 15.58 -14.92
C ALA A 99 2.72 16.12 -13.75
N SER A 100 3.37 16.81 -12.80
CA SER A 100 2.70 17.44 -11.67
C SER A 100 1.66 18.45 -12.17
N PRO A 101 0.41 18.40 -11.68
CA PRO A 101 -0.60 19.39 -12.02
C PRO A 101 -0.32 20.73 -11.32
N GLY A 102 0.67 20.82 -10.44
CA GLY A 102 1.09 22.07 -9.81
C GLY A 102 0.23 22.53 -8.63
N ALA A 103 0.45 23.78 -8.25
CA ALA A 103 0.05 24.32 -6.96
C ALA A 103 -1.48 24.37 -6.74
N TRP A 104 -2.30 24.44 -7.80
CA TRP A 104 -3.76 24.44 -7.67
C TRP A 104 -4.33 23.13 -7.11
N ARG A 105 -3.57 22.02 -7.19
CA ARG A 105 -3.86 20.76 -6.48
C ARG A 105 -3.06 20.59 -5.18
N GLY A 106 -2.37 21.63 -4.73
CA GLY A 106 -1.48 21.58 -3.57
C GLY A 106 -0.23 20.72 -3.79
N LEU A 107 0.23 20.57 -5.04
CA LEU A 107 1.41 19.79 -5.40
C LEU A 107 2.55 20.71 -5.88
N PRO A 108 3.81 20.39 -5.56
CA PRO A 108 4.97 21.20 -5.98
C PRO A 108 5.35 20.93 -7.45
N HIS A 109 6.36 21.65 -7.95
CA HIS A 109 7.07 21.35 -9.20
C HIS A 109 6.15 21.16 -10.42
N GLU A 110 5.30 22.14 -10.72
CA GLU A 110 4.36 22.05 -11.86
C GLU A 110 5.06 21.64 -13.16
N GLY A 111 4.47 20.67 -13.87
CA GLY A 111 5.02 20.12 -15.10
C GLY A 111 6.15 19.10 -14.91
N GLU A 112 6.83 19.07 -13.77
CA GLU A 112 7.87 18.07 -13.49
C GLU A 112 7.24 16.70 -13.25
N PRO A 113 7.89 15.60 -13.68
CA PRO A 113 7.32 14.27 -13.54
C PRO A 113 7.34 13.84 -12.07
N MET A 114 6.19 13.44 -11.53
CA MET A 114 6.02 12.82 -10.22
C MET A 114 5.65 11.34 -10.36
N THR A 115 5.83 10.57 -9.29
CA THR A 115 5.29 9.21 -9.22
C THR A 115 3.85 9.28 -8.71
N VAL A 116 2.94 8.66 -9.45
CA VAL A 116 1.54 8.52 -9.04
C VAL A 116 1.28 7.07 -8.68
N VAL A 117 0.78 6.86 -7.47
CA VAL A 117 0.32 5.56 -6.97
C VAL A 117 -1.21 5.57 -6.94
N GLU A 118 -1.82 4.68 -7.70
CA GLU A 118 -3.24 4.35 -7.60
C GLU A 118 -3.35 3.14 -6.66
N PHE A 119 -3.80 3.39 -5.43
CA PHE A 119 -4.05 2.35 -4.44
C PHE A 119 -5.50 1.87 -4.52
N GLN A 120 -5.68 0.56 -4.45
CA GLN A 120 -6.98 -0.07 -4.38
C GLN A 120 -6.97 -1.19 -3.34
N HIS A 121 -8.02 -1.27 -2.55
CA HIS A 121 -8.34 -2.45 -1.75
C HIS A 121 -9.70 -2.98 -2.21
N LEU A 122 -9.67 -4.11 -2.91
CA LEU A 122 -10.76 -4.68 -3.69
C LEU A 122 -11.39 -5.87 -2.98
N GLY A 123 -12.66 -6.16 -3.30
CA GLY A 123 -13.34 -7.37 -2.81
C GLY A 123 -14.07 -7.17 -1.48
N TRP A 124 -14.30 -5.93 -1.05
CA TRP A 124 -14.97 -5.65 0.21
C TRP A 124 -16.45 -6.06 0.18
N ASP A 125 -16.93 -6.54 1.32
CA ASP A 125 -18.35 -6.56 1.64
C ASP A 125 -18.82 -5.10 1.82
N PRO A 126 -19.78 -4.61 1.00
CA PRO A 126 -20.31 -3.25 1.15
C PRO A 126 -21.00 -3.00 2.50
N ASP A 127 -21.46 -4.05 3.19
CA ASP A 127 -22.14 -3.94 4.49
C ASP A 127 -21.17 -4.07 5.68
N SER A 128 -19.86 -4.20 5.44
CA SER A 128 -18.86 -4.25 6.50
C SER A 128 -18.80 -2.94 7.29
N GLU A 129 -18.98 -3.02 8.61
CA GLU A 129 -18.80 -1.88 9.53
C GLU A 129 -17.37 -1.31 9.48
N TYR A 130 -16.40 -2.10 9.02
CA TYR A 130 -14.99 -1.71 8.94
C TYR A 130 -14.63 -1.01 7.63
N PHE A 131 -15.51 -0.97 6.63
CA PHE A 131 -15.20 -0.37 5.33
C PHE A 131 -14.76 1.10 5.47
N GLY A 132 -15.55 1.91 6.20
CA GLY A 132 -15.23 3.32 6.45
C GLY A 132 -13.96 3.50 7.28
N PHE A 133 -13.81 2.71 8.34
CA PHE A 133 -12.63 2.73 9.21
C PHE A 133 -11.34 2.40 8.42
N CYS A 134 -11.35 1.30 7.66
CA CYS A 134 -10.19 0.89 6.88
C CYS A 134 -9.89 1.87 5.74
N SER A 135 -10.91 2.51 5.16
CA SER A 135 -10.70 3.57 4.16
C SER A 135 -9.88 4.74 4.73
N GLN A 136 -10.22 5.23 5.92
CA GLN A 136 -9.46 6.26 6.61
C GLN A 136 -8.05 5.76 6.98
N ALA A 137 -7.94 4.57 7.58
CA ALA A 137 -6.65 4.02 7.99
C ALA A 137 -5.68 3.84 6.81
N TRP A 138 -6.18 3.47 5.62
CA TRP A 138 -5.39 3.44 4.40
C TRP A 138 -4.90 4.83 3.99
N ALA A 139 -5.74 5.87 4.06
CA ALA A 139 -5.32 7.22 3.73
C ALA A 139 -4.13 7.68 4.61
N GLU A 140 -4.21 7.42 5.92
CA GLU A 140 -3.15 7.75 6.88
C GLU A 140 -1.86 6.95 6.63
N THR A 141 -2.02 5.64 6.42
CA THR A 141 -0.90 4.72 6.13
C THR A 141 -0.17 5.14 4.85
N LEU A 142 -0.90 5.48 3.79
CA LEU A 142 -0.32 5.88 2.50
C LEU A 142 0.38 7.26 2.57
N VAL A 143 -0.02 8.14 3.49
CA VAL A 143 0.73 9.37 3.78
C VAL A 143 2.13 9.05 4.33
N MET A 144 2.28 7.98 5.12
CA MET A 144 3.59 7.55 5.62
C MET A 144 4.51 7.11 4.47
N LEU A 145 4.00 6.35 3.50
CA LEU A 145 4.72 6.00 2.27
C LEU A 145 5.24 7.24 1.55
N ARG A 146 4.35 8.23 1.31
CA ARG A 146 4.71 9.47 0.62
C ARG A 146 5.87 10.18 1.33
N ARG A 147 5.72 10.42 2.64
CA ARG A 147 6.73 11.11 3.45
C ARG A 147 8.07 10.38 3.43
N TRP A 148 8.04 9.05 3.58
CA TRP A 148 9.25 8.26 3.52
C TRP A 148 9.92 8.38 2.15
N ALA A 149 9.18 8.19 1.05
CA ALA A 149 9.74 8.22 -0.30
C ALA A 149 10.34 9.59 -0.66
N GLU A 150 9.64 10.68 -0.34
CA GLU A 150 10.11 12.06 -0.59
C GLU A 150 11.37 12.37 0.24
N SER A 151 11.48 11.84 1.47
CA SER A 151 12.69 11.98 2.28
C SER A 151 13.92 11.30 1.68
N GLN A 152 13.73 10.24 0.88
CA GLN A 152 14.83 9.59 0.16
C GLN A 152 15.26 10.38 -1.08
N ALA A 153 14.37 11.17 -1.67
CA ALA A 153 14.65 12.00 -2.85
C ALA A 153 15.43 13.29 -2.51
N GLY A 154 15.29 13.78 -1.27
CA GLY A 154 15.98 14.96 -0.76
C GLY A 154 17.51 14.83 -0.60
N GLY A 155 18.09 13.67 -0.89
CA GLY A 155 19.54 13.43 -0.94
C GLY A 155 20.23 13.83 -2.25
N ARG A 156 19.51 14.46 -3.18
CA ARG A 156 20.10 15.03 -4.40
C ARG A 156 20.96 16.26 -4.06
N GLN A 157 22.25 16.03 -3.80
CA GLN A 157 23.30 17.04 -3.99
C GLN A 157 23.80 16.99 -5.43
#